data_AF-A0A8J6Y923-F1
#
_entry.id   AF-A0A8J6Y923-F1
#
_cell.length_a   1.000
_cell.length_b   1.000
_cell.length_c   1.000
_cell.angle_alpha   90.00
_cell.angle_beta   90.00
_cell.angle_gamma   90.00
#
_symmetry.space_group_name_H-M   'P 1'
#
loop_
_entity.id
_entity.type
_entity.pdbx_description
1 polymer ?
#
loop_
_entity_poly.entity_id
_entity_poly.type
_entity_poly.pdbx_seq_one_letter_code
_entity_poly.pdbx_strand_id
1 'polypeptide(L)' 'MSTTPLSWRASYIRLAKSGELESRVRKLDALLSDCTVCPHECRVDRRTEIGTCSTGTEAVVASWCPHFGEEPVIS' A
#
# COMPACT_ATOMS: atom_id res chain seq x y z
N MET A 1 34.14 0.39 21.48
CA MET A 1 33.34 0.99 20.40
C MET A 1 31.89 0.63 20.68
N SER A 2 31.08 1.60 21.13
CA SER A 2 29.74 1.36 21.64
C SER A 2 28.78 1.11 20.48
N THR A 3 28.40 -0.14 20.23
CA THR A 3 27.35 -0.50 19.27
C THR A 3 26.00 -0.41 19.96
N THR A 4 25.49 0.80 20.13
CA THR A 4 24.08 0.99 20.48
C THR A 4 23.26 0.50 19.28
N PRO A 5 22.42 -0.55 19.41
CA PRO A 5 21.59 -0.98 18.30
C PRO A 5 20.61 0.15 17.99
N LEU A 6 20.61 0.60 16.74
CA LEU A 6 19.57 1.50 16.24
C LEU A 6 18.22 0.81 16.48
N SER A 7 17.37 1.45 17.28
CA SER A 7 15.99 1.01 17.53
C SER A 7 15.10 1.34 16.32
N TRP A 8 15.55 0.94 15.13
CA TRP A 8 14.79 1.10 13.91
C TRP A 8 13.49 0.30 14.04
N ARG A 9 12.38 1.02 13.87
CA ARG A 9 11.05 0.44 13.88
C ARG A 9 10.30 1.05 12.72
N ALA A 10 9.80 0.18 11.84
CA ALA A 10 9.07 0.63 10.67
C ALA A 10 7.87 1.50 11.07
N SER A 11 7.64 2.57 10.34
CA SER A 11 6.65 3.61 10.67
C SER A 11 5.22 3.06 10.75
N TYR A 12 4.88 2.07 9.92
CA TYR A 12 3.57 1.42 9.92
C TYR A 12 3.22 0.80 11.29
N ILE A 13 4.20 0.38 12.09
CA ILE A 13 3.97 -0.16 13.44
C ILE A 13 3.41 0.92 14.36
N ARG A 14 3.93 2.15 14.27
CA ARG A 14 3.44 3.28 15.05
C ARG A 14 2.03 3.68 14.61
N LEU A 15 1.79 3.74 13.30
CA LEU A 15 0.49 4.09 12.72
C LEU A 15 -0.60 3.08 13.07
N ALA A 16 -0.25 1.78 13.12
CA ALA A 16 -1.16 0.74 13.57
C ALA A 16 -1.51 0.93 15.05
N LYS A 17 -0.51 1.15 15.92
CA LYS A 17 -0.74 1.37 17.36
C LYS A 17 -1.56 2.61 17.68
N SER A 18 -1.42 3.68 16.88
CA SER A 18 -2.18 4.92 17.10
C SER A 18 -3.59 4.90 16.49
N GLY A 19 -3.98 3.82 15.80
CA GLY A 19 -5.26 3.75 15.06
C GLY A 19 -5.31 4.58 13.76
N GLU A 20 -4.22 5.27 13.42
CA GLU A 20 -4.13 6.10 12.22
C GLU A 20 -4.19 5.24 10.95
N LEU A 21 -3.59 4.04 10.99
CA LEU A 21 -3.65 3.12 9.87
C LEU A 21 -5.10 2.72 9.54
N GLU A 22 -5.90 2.43 10.55
CA GLU A 22 -7.31 2.06 10.39
C GLU A 22 -8.15 3.23 9.89
N SER A 23 -7.87 4.45 10.38
CA SER A 23 -8.48 5.69 9.89
C SER A 23 -8.25 5.90 8.39
N ARG A 24 -7.03 5.63 7.90
CA ARG A 24 -6.71 5.69 6.47
C ARG A 24 -7.42 4.61 5.67
N VAL A 25 -7.49 3.38 6.18
CA VAL A 25 -8.22 2.29 5.54
C VAL A 25 -9.69 2.68 5.32
N ARG A 26 -10.38 3.22 6.33
CA ARG A 26 -11.78 3.65 6.18
C ARG A 26 -11.96 4.73 5.11
N LYS A 27 -11.04 5.71 5.04
CA LYS A 27 -11.08 6.76 4.01
C LYS A 27 -10.89 6.19 2.61
N LEU A 28 -9.94 5.27 2.45
CA LEU A 28 -9.66 4.63 1.16
C LEU A 28 -10.79 3.69 0.73
N ASP A 29 -11.39 2.95 1.67
CA ASP A 29 -12.54 2.09 1.38
C ASP A 29 -13.76 2.91 0.93
N ALA A 30 -14.01 4.08 1.54
CA ALA A 30 -15.06 4.99 1.09
C ALA A 30 -14.83 5.53 -0.34
N LEU A 31 -13.57 5.71 -0.76
CA LEU A 31 -13.25 6.11 -2.13
C LEU A 31 -13.54 5.03 -3.17
N LEU A 32 -13.76 3.77 -2.78
CA LEU A 32 -14.05 2.71 -3.73
C LEU A 32 -15.38 2.93 -4.47
N SER A 33 -16.36 3.59 -3.86
CA SER A 33 -17.67 3.84 -4.51
C SER A 33 -17.68 5.01 -5.49
N ASP A 34 -16.65 5.86 -5.48
CA ASP A 34 -16.47 7.00 -6.40
C ASP A 34 -14.97 7.20 -6.66
N CYS A 35 -14.37 6.26 -7.38
CA CYS A 35 -12.92 6.13 -7.41
C CYS A 35 -12.22 7.25 -8.19
N THR A 36 -11.38 8.01 -7.47
CA THR A 36 -10.56 9.13 -7.99
C THR A 36 -9.05 8.94 -7.75
N VAL A 37 -8.62 7.72 -7.43
CA VAL A 37 -7.21 7.43 -7.05
C VAL A 37 -6.22 7.65 -8.19
N CYS A 38 -6.62 7.34 -9.43
CA CYS A 38 -5.78 7.54 -10.61
C CYS A 38 -6.21 8.81 -11.37
N PRO A 39 -5.33 9.41 -12.20
CA PRO A 39 -5.62 10.67 -12.88
C PRO A 39 -6.76 10.60 -13.92
N HIS A 40 -7.27 9.40 -14.23
CA HIS A 40 -8.45 9.24 -15.07
C HIS A 40 -9.76 9.60 -14.36
N GLU A 41 -9.78 9.61 -13.02
CA GLU A 41 -10.97 9.92 -12.22
C GLU A 41 -12.24 9.22 -12.73
N CYS A 42 -12.19 7.88 -12.90
CA CYS A 42 -13.29 7.17 -13.58
C CYS A 42 -14.60 7.11 -12.78
N ARG A 43 -14.60 7.43 -11.47
CA ARG A 43 -15.79 7.54 -10.61
C ARG A 43 -16.69 6.29 -10.51
N VAL A 44 -16.19 5.15 -10.97
CA VAL A 44 -16.90 3.85 -10.85
C VAL A 44 -16.91 3.36 -9.41
N ASP A 45 -17.91 2.55 -9.06
CA ASP A 45 -17.88 1.75 -7.84
C ASP A 45 -17.05 0.47 -8.05
N ARG A 46 -15.84 0.44 -7.46
CA ARG A 46 -14.89 -0.67 -7.58
C ARG A 46 -15.40 -1.99 -7.04
N ARG A 47 -16.46 -1.99 -6.22
CA ARG A 47 -17.07 -3.20 -5.67
C ARG A 47 -17.94 -3.92 -6.71
N THR A 48 -18.32 -3.24 -7.79
CA THR A 48 -19.22 -3.80 -8.82
C THR A 48 -18.70 -3.61 -10.25
N GLU A 49 -17.80 -2.65 -10.48
CA GLU A 49 -17.37 -2.23 -11.80
C GLU A 49 -15.83 -2.12 -11.90
N ILE A 50 -15.33 -2.33 -13.12
CA ILE A 50 -13.92 -2.12 -13.47
C ILE A 50 -13.81 -0.85 -14.31
N GLY A 51 -13.05 0.13 -13.83
CA GLY A 51 -12.77 1.35 -14.56
C GLY A 51 -11.70 1.16 -15.65
N THR A 52 -11.40 2.23 -16.39
CA THR A 52 -10.41 2.21 -17.50
C THR A 52 -8.99 1.77 -17.11
N CYS A 53 -8.65 1.79 -15.81
CA CYS A 53 -7.36 1.33 -15.30
C CYS A 53 -7.31 -0.18 -15.03
N SER A 54 -8.41 -0.90 -15.28
CA SER A 54 -8.52 -2.36 -15.14
C SER A 54 -8.25 -2.90 -13.72
N THR A 55 -8.47 -2.09 -12.69
CA THR A 55 -8.25 -2.45 -11.27
C THR A 55 -9.58 -2.62 -10.51
N GLY A 56 -9.70 -3.66 -9.68
CA GLY A 56 -10.82 -3.89 -8.76
C GLY A 56 -10.50 -3.52 -7.31
N THR A 57 -11.17 -4.16 -6.34
CA THR A 57 -10.89 -3.99 -4.89
C THR A 57 -9.69 -4.80 -4.41
N GLU A 58 -9.41 -5.93 -5.06
CA GLU A 58 -8.36 -6.85 -4.66
C GLU A 58 -7.02 -6.53 -5.31
N ALA A 59 -5.94 -6.83 -4.59
CA ALA A 59 -4.60 -6.75 -5.15
C ALA A 59 -4.39 -7.83 -6.21
N VAL A 60 -3.87 -7.42 -7.37
CA VAL A 60 -3.50 -8.34 -8.46
C VAL A 60 -2.00 -8.59 -8.43
N VAL A 61 -1.60 -9.85 -8.32
CA VAL A 61 -0.20 -10.27 -8.38
C VAL A 61 0.11 -10.79 -9.77
N ALA A 62 0.88 -10.04 -10.56
CA ALA A 62 1.26 -10.43 -11.92
C ALA A 62 2.34 -11.53 -11.94
N SER A 63 3.29 -11.47 -11.00
CA SER A 63 4.35 -12.45 -10.83
C SER A 63 4.90 -12.41 -9.41
N TRP A 64 5.55 -13.51 -9.00
CA TRP A 64 6.31 -13.55 -7.76
C TRP A 64 7.55 -14.42 -7.98
N CYS A 65 8.68 -13.99 -7.43
CA CYS A 65 9.89 -14.78 -7.37
C CYS A 65 10.63 -14.49 -6.05
N PRO A 66 11.35 -15.46 -5.49
CA PRO A 66 12.28 -15.17 -4.39
C PRO A 66 13.35 -14.19 -4.88
N HIS A 67 13.48 -13.05 -4.19
CA HIS A 67 14.54 -12.08 -4.48
C HIS A 67 15.77 -12.42 -3.65
N PHE A 68 16.82 -12.94 -4.29
CA PHE A 68 18.07 -13.36 -3.62
C PHE A 68 19.10 -12.23 -3.44
N GLY A 69 18.72 -10.97 -3.72
CA GLY A 69 19.62 -9.81 -3.67
C GLY A 69 20.40 -9.68 -4.97
N GLU A 70 20.10 -8.64 -5.77
CA GLU A 70 20.79 -8.41 -7.03
C GLU A 70 22.11 -7.65 -6.87
N GLU A 71 22.21 -6.75 -5.88
CA GLU A 71 23.38 -5.90 -5.66
C GLU A 71 23.90 -6.01 -4.22
N PRO A 72 25.24 -6.00 -4.00
CA PRO A 72 25.78 -5.81 -2.67
C PRO A 72 25.37 -4.44 -2.13
N VAL A 73 25.23 -4.33 -0.80
CA VAL A 73 25.01 -3.03 -0.14
C VAL A 73 26.15 -2.10 -0.57
N ILE A 74 25.80 -0.98 -1.21
CA ILE A 74 26.78 -0.01 -1.72
C ILE A 74 27.75 0.32 -0.59
N SER A 75 29.03 0.04 -0.84
CA SER A 75 30.15 0.19 0.11
C SER A 75 30.60 1.63 0.24
#